data_AF-A0A240ENJ4-F1
#
_entry.id   AF-A0A240ENJ4-F1
#
_cell.length_a   1.000
_cell.length_b   1.000
_cell.length_c   1.000
_cell.angle_alpha   90.00
_cell.angle_beta   90.00
_cell.angle_gamma   90.00
#
_symmetry.space_group_name_H-M   'P 1'
#
loop_
_entity.id
_entity.type
_entity.pdbx_description
1 polymer ?
#
loop_
_entity_poly.entity_id
_entity_poly.type
_entity_poly.pdbx_seq_one_letter_code
_entity_poly.pdbx_strand_id
1 'polypeptide(L)'
;MGRPHMGCHIHAVIKFADEISDSWAQTHTHMQTIISDDSFDKQRLNEVRNYVHELGTSGLVVNNLSGFEHPGHADDLADERRRSLLTHLGHLGFPAEHAYYELIPMTPEGKQLNGSEDFVLTMPHDQAVGKFWSVTRYSDETRLPLDPATIGGSDRQVWAGGNTTPDGEGNVTITFSSDNPENGTYWMPVVDGEDYYFVVRYYLPQAGLAGNTAQSIIYKGTELESLMVPKATFNYGN
;
A
#
# COMPACT_ATOMS: atom_id res chain seq x y z
N MET A 1 13.36 -43.87 17.58
CA MET A 1 12.46 -43.60 16.45
C MET A 1 12.44 -42.10 16.23
N GLY A 2 13.15 -41.62 15.20
CA GLY A 2 13.14 -40.20 14.84
C GLY A 2 11.79 -39.83 14.26
N ARG A 3 11.26 -38.66 14.62
CA ARG A 3 10.08 -38.11 13.95
C ARG A 3 10.42 -37.94 12.46
N PRO A 4 9.57 -38.38 11.52
CA PRO A 4 9.80 -38.10 10.12
C PRO A 4 9.84 -36.58 9.95
N HIS A 5 10.85 -36.08 9.24
CA HIS A 5 10.88 -34.69 8.80
C HIS A 5 9.57 -34.40 8.07
N MET A 6 8.74 -33.54 8.65
CA MET A 6 7.55 -33.02 7.97
C MET A 6 8.05 -32.06 6.90
N GLY A 7 8.44 -32.62 5.74
CA GLY A 7 8.88 -31.86 4.59
C GLY A 7 7.78 -30.89 4.19
N CYS A 8 8.15 -29.64 3.91
CA CYS A 8 7.22 -28.66 3.38
C CYS A 8 6.72 -29.15 2.01
N HIS A 9 5.49 -29.67 1.94
CA HIS A 9 4.90 -30.16 0.69
C HIS A 9 4.38 -28.98 -0.14
N ILE A 10 5.28 -28.11 -0.62
CA ILE A 10 4.97 -26.90 -1.39
C ILE A 10 4.07 -27.25 -2.59
N HIS A 11 4.39 -28.32 -3.32
CA HIS A 11 3.55 -28.82 -4.42
C HIS A 11 2.15 -29.25 -3.98
N ALA A 12 1.97 -29.80 -2.78
CA ALA A 12 0.64 -30.17 -2.29
C ALA A 12 -0.22 -28.94 -2.00
N VAL A 13 0.38 -27.87 -1.49
CA VAL A 13 -0.31 -26.59 -1.26
C VAL A 13 -0.73 -25.95 -2.58
N ILE A 14 0.16 -25.96 -3.59
CA ILE A 14 -0.14 -25.39 -4.91
C ILE A 14 -1.22 -26.22 -5.63
N LYS A 15 -1.14 -27.55 -5.58
CA LYS A 15 -2.18 -28.45 -6.10
C LYS A 15 -3.53 -28.19 -5.43
N PHE A 16 -3.54 -28.10 -4.11
CA PHE A 16 -4.75 -27.77 -3.36
C PHE A 16 -5.33 -26.41 -3.81
N ALA A 17 -4.48 -25.38 -3.98
CA ALA A 17 -4.92 -24.06 -4.46
C ALA A 17 -5.53 -24.11 -5.87
N ASP A 18 -4.94 -24.87 -6.80
CA ASP A 18 -5.48 -25.06 -8.16
C ASP A 18 -6.82 -25.82 -8.14
N GLU A 19 -6.97 -26.80 -7.24
CA GLU A 19 -8.21 -27.56 -7.04
C GLU A 19 -9.33 -26.67 -6.47
N ILE A 20 -9.07 -25.89 -5.41
CA ILE A 20 -10.12 -25.09 -4.75
C ILE A 20 -10.46 -23.79 -5.48
N SER A 21 -9.58 -23.34 -6.38
CA SER A 21 -9.86 -22.17 -7.23
C SER A 21 -10.68 -22.54 -8.46
N ASP A 22 -11.17 -23.79 -8.59
CA ASP A 22 -11.83 -24.31 -9.78
C ASP A 22 -11.03 -24.03 -11.07
N SER A 23 -9.70 -23.93 -10.96
CA SER A 23 -8.81 -23.64 -12.08
C SER A 23 -9.20 -22.37 -12.86
N TRP A 24 -9.25 -21.21 -12.19
CA TRP A 24 -9.42 -19.91 -12.86
C TRP A 24 -8.59 -19.86 -14.14
N ALA A 25 -9.26 -19.71 -15.29
CA ALA A 25 -8.66 -19.91 -16.61
C ALA A 25 -7.40 -19.04 -16.83
N GLN A 26 -7.37 -17.86 -16.21
CA GLN A 26 -6.28 -16.90 -16.29
C GLN A 26 -5.02 -17.38 -15.56
N THR A 27 -5.15 -18.11 -14.46
CA THR A 27 -4.01 -18.52 -13.60
C THR A 27 -3.70 -20.01 -13.68
N HIS A 28 -4.62 -20.83 -14.21
CA HIS A 28 -4.50 -22.28 -14.27
C HIS A 28 -3.23 -22.75 -14.99
N THR A 29 -2.90 -22.21 -16.16
CA THR A 29 -1.68 -22.60 -16.89
C THR A 29 -0.41 -22.28 -16.11
N HIS A 30 -0.38 -21.18 -15.36
CA HIS A 30 0.74 -20.82 -14.50
C HIS A 30 0.86 -21.78 -13.31
N MET A 31 -0.27 -22.13 -12.66
CA MET A 31 -0.28 -23.11 -11.57
C MET A 31 0.16 -24.50 -12.05
N GLN A 32 -0.34 -24.96 -13.20
CA GLN A 32 0.06 -26.26 -13.78
C GLN A 32 1.55 -26.31 -14.13
N THR A 33 2.13 -25.19 -14.59
CA THR A 33 3.56 -25.09 -14.85
C THR A 33 4.36 -25.36 -13.57
N ILE A 34 4.01 -24.71 -12.45
CA ILE A 34 4.71 -24.89 -11.17
C ILE A 34 4.45 -26.29 -10.61
N ILE A 35 3.23 -26.82 -10.73
CA ILE A 35 2.88 -28.18 -10.30
C ILE A 35 3.70 -29.25 -11.02
N SER A 36 4.02 -29.02 -12.30
CA SER A 36 4.82 -29.92 -13.12
C SER A 36 6.33 -29.77 -12.94
N ASP A 37 6.78 -28.71 -12.26
CA ASP A 37 8.19 -28.43 -12.04
C ASP A 37 8.68 -29.10 -10.74
N ASP A 38 9.23 -30.31 -10.88
CA ASP A 38 9.80 -31.06 -9.75
C ASP A 38 10.98 -30.33 -9.05
N SER A 39 11.54 -29.28 -9.67
CA SER A 39 12.59 -28.45 -9.07
C SER A 39 12.06 -27.27 -8.24
N PHE A 40 10.74 -27.04 -8.21
CA PHE A 40 10.14 -25.97 -7.41
C PHE A 40 10.11 -26.33 -5.92
N ASP A 41 11.24 -26.12 -5.27
CA ASP A 41 11.45 -26.45 -3.87
C ASP A 41 11.36 -25.22 -2.94
N LYS A 42 11.78 -25.40 -1.69
CA LYS A 42 11.79 -24.32 -0.70
C LYS A 42 12.76 -23.19 -1.06
N GLN A 43 13.89 -23.50 -1.70
CA GLN A 43 14.83 -22.49 -2.15
C GLN A 43 14.17 -21.64 -3.24
N ARG A 44 13.56 -22.28 -4.24
CA ARG A 44 12.87 -21.57 -5.32
C ARG A 44 11.72 -20.70 -4.82
N LEU A 45 10.95 -21.19 -3.85
CA LEU A 45 9.92 -20.39 -3.17
C LEU A 45 10.49 -19.15 -2.46
N ASN A 46 11.65 -19.29 -1.81
CA ASN A 46 12.32 -18.14 -1.16
C ASN A 46 12.81 -17.13 -2.19
N GLU A 47 13.36 -17.57 -3.33
CA GLU A 47 13.75 -16.68 -4.43
C GLU A 47 12.55 -15.87 -4.96
N VAL A 48 11.39 -16.52 -5.14
CA VAL A 48 10.15 -15.84 -5.53
C VAL A 48 9.72 -14.80 -4.49
N ARG A 49 9.80 -15.14 -3.19
CA ARG A 49 9.47 -14.18 -2.12
C ARG A 49 10.40 -12.98 -2.11
N ASN A 50 11.69 -13.20 -2.31
CA ASN A 50 12.67 -12.10 -2.40
C ASN A 50 12.39 -11.23 -3.63
N TYR A 51 12.08 -11.83 -4.78
CA TYR A 51 11.71 -11.07 -5.97
C TYR A 51 10.45 -10.22 -5.75
N VAL A 52 9.40 -10.78 -5.12
CA VAL A 52 8.20 -10.00 -4.77
C VAL A 52 8.53 -8.88 -3.79
N HIS A 53 9.39 -9.12 -2.81
CA HIS A 53 9.86 -8.08 -1.89
C HIS A 53 10.61 -6.96 -2.62
N GLU A 54 11.55 -7.29 -3.52
CA GLU A 54 12.29 -6.32 -4.34
C GLU A 54 11.36 -5.50 -5.25
N LEU A 55 10.33 -6.12 -5.83
CA LEU A 55 9.29 -5.39 -6.56
C LEU A 55 8.57 -4.39 -5.63
N GLY A 56 8.26 -4.80 -4.40
CA GLY A 56 7.63 -3.95 -3.39
C GLY A 56 8.46 -2.73 -2.98
N THR A 57 9.78 -2.86 -2.98
CA THR A 57 10.71 -1.77 -2.63
C THR A 57 11.15 -0.93 -3.82
N SER A 58 10.85 -1.35 -5.06
CA SER A 58 11.27 -0.67 -6.29
C SER A 58 10.59 0.69 -6.57
N GLY A 59 9.50 1.00 -5.86
CA GLY A 59 8.65 2.16 -6.18
C GLY A 59 7.78 2.00 -7.43
N LEU A 60 7.74 0.81 -8.05
CA LEU A 60 6.89 0.54 -9.22
C LEU A 60 5.40 0.32 -8.88
N VAL A 61 5.11 -0.04 -7.63
CA VAL A 61 3.74 -0.26 -7.14
C VAL A 61 3.53 0.60 -5.91
N VAL A 62 2.88 1.74 -6.14
CA VAL A 62 2.67 2.78 -5.12
C VAL A 62 1.19 2.97 -4.78
N ASN A 63 0.32 2.14 -5.36
CA ASN A 63 -1.11 2.15 -5.09
C ASN A 63 -1.74 0.79 -5.44
N ASN A 64 -3.04 0.64 -5.17
CA ASN A 64 -3.76 -0.62 -5.37
C ASN A 64 -4.50 -0.79 -6.70
N LEU A 65 -4.41 0.15 -7.64
CA LEU A 65 -5.03 -0.01 -8.97
C LEU A 65 -4.56 -1.31 -9.61
N SER A 66 -5.45 -2.04 -10.27
CA SER A 66 -5.14 -3.32 -10.93
C SER A 66 -4.58 -4.41 -10.02
N GLY A 67 -4.68 -4.24 -8.71
CA GLY A 67 -4.16 -5.16 -7.71
C GLY A 67 -5.21 -6.12 -7.16
N PHE A 68 -6.41 -5.60 -6.95
CA PHE A 68 -7.51 -6.30 -6.26
C PHE A 68 -8.78 -6.40 -7.12
N GLU A 69 -8.76 -5.80 -8.30
CA GLU A 69 -9.82 -5.84 -9.30
C GLU A 69 -9.96 -7.27 -9.84
N HIS A 70 -11.19 -7.71 -10.10
CA HIS A 70 -11.41 -9.00 -10.73
C HIS A 70 -10.85 -9.00 -12.17
N PRO A 71 -10.49 -10.18 -12.73
CA PRO A 71 -10.10 -10.28 -14.13
C PRO A 71 -11.15 -9.67 -15.06
N GLY A 72 -10.72 -8.82 -16.00
CA GLY A 72 -11.59 -8.15 -16.97
C GLY A 72 -12.29 -6.88 -16.47
N HIS A 73 -11.99 -6.41 -15.26
CA HIS A 73 -12.38 -5.07 -14.82
C HIS A 73 -11.75 -3.98 -15.70
N ALA A 74 -12.35 -2.78 -15.78
CA ALA A 74 -11.87 -1.70 -16.65
C ALA A 74 -10.44 -1.25 -16.33
N ASP A 75 -10.07 -1.27 -15.04
CA ASP A 75 -8.72 -0.96 -14.56
C ASP A 75 -7.82 -2.19 -14.43
N ASP A 76 -8.21 -3.34 -14.98
CA ASP A 76 -7.35 -4.53 -14.97
C ASP A 76 -6.22 -4.39 -16.00
N LEU A 77 -4.99 -4.21 -15.50
CA LEU A 77 -3.77 -4.19 -16.33
C LEU A 77 -3.28 -5.59 -16.72
N ALA A 78 -3.90 -6.66 -16.21
CA ALA A 78 -3.46 -8.04 -16.39
C ALA A 78 -1.98 -8.28 -15.99
N ASP A 79 -1.47 -7.53 -15.00
CA ASP A 79 -0.11 -7.70 -14.47
C ASP A 79 -0.12 -8.56 -13.20
N GLU A 80 0.12 -9.86 -13.36
CA GLU A 80 0.16 -10.82 -12.27
C GLU A 80 1.29 -10.56 -11.25
N ARG A 81 2.37 -9.87 -11.64
CA ARG A 81 3.43 -9.50 -10.70
C ARG A 81 2.93 -8.45 -9.72
N ARG A 82 2.17 -7.47 -10.21
CA ARG A 82 1.53 -6.45 -9.40
C ARG A 82 0.49 -7.05 -8.46
N ARG A 83 -0.35 -7.96 -8.97
CA ARG A 83 -1.33 -8.70 -8.15
C ARG A 83 -0.65 -9.53 -7.05
N SER A 84 0.43 -10.22 -7.39
CA SER A 84 1.22 -11.02 -6.43
C SER A 84 1.82 -10.15 -5.33
N LEU A 85 2.39 -9.00 -5.69
CA LEU A 85 2.93 -8.04 -4.74
C LEU A 85 1.85 -7.47 -3.82
N LEU A 86 0.74 -6.96 -4.37
CA LEU A 86 -0.32 -6.36 -3.56
C LEU A 86 -1.02 -7.40 -2.67
N THR A 87 -1.15 -8.64 -3.14
CA THR A 87 -1.61 -9.77 -2.31
C THR A 87 -0.63 -10.09 -1.18
N HIS A 88 0.68 -9.99 -1.43
CA HIS A 88 1.70 -10.20 -0.40
C HIS A 88 1.69 -9.09 0.66
N LEU A 89 1.50 -7.84 0.24
CA LEU A 89 1.46 -6.68 1.13
C LEU A 89 0.12 -6.55 1.89
N GLY A 90 -0.99 -6.95 1.30
CA GLY A 90 -2.32 -6.69 1.83
C GLY A 90 -3.41 -7.56 1.21
N HIS A 91 -3.32 -8.87 1.46
CA HIS A 91 -4.34 -9.84 1.06
C HIS A 91 -5.75 -9.35 1.46
N LEU A 92 -6.73 -9.48 0.55
CA LEU A 92 -8.12 -9.01 0.68
C LEU A 92 -8.31 -7.47 0.70
N GLY A 93 -7.37 -6.71 0.13
CA GLY A 93 -7.63 -5.31 -0.19
C GLY A 93 -8.85 -5.14 -1.11
N PHE A 94 -9.52 -4.00 -1.03
CA PHE A 94 -10.63 -3.71 -1.93
C PHE A 94 -10.14 -3.25 -3.31
N PRO A 95 -10.91 -3.51 -4.38
CA PRO A 95 -10.77 -2.80 -5.66
C PRO A 95 -10.75 -1.27 -5.45
N ALA A 96 -10.02 -0.56 -6.30
CA ALA A 96 -9.81 0.88 -6.16
C ALA A 96 -11.12 1.69 -6.19
N GLU A 97 -12.17 1.19 -6.86
CA GLU A 97 -13.51 1.80 -6.88
C GLU A 97 -14.19 1.89 -5.52
N HIS A 98 -13.82 1.00 -4.59
CA HIS A 98 -14.37 0.97 -3.24
C HIS A 98 -13.44 1.65 -2.24
N ALA A 99 -12.13 1.39 -2.35
CA ALA A 99 -11.13 2.06 -1.57
C ALA A 99 -9.80 2.13 -2.32
N TYR A 100 -9.32 3.35 -2.52
CA TYR A 100 -8.05 3.61 -3.17
C TYR A 100 -6.98 3.91 -2.13
N TYR A 101 -5.80 3.30 -2.26
CA TYR A 101 -4.70 3.39 -1.31
C TYR A 101 -3.46 3.92 -2.01
N GLU A 102 -2.85 4.97 -1.48
CA GLU A 102 -1.58 5.51 -1.94
C GLU A 102 -0.51 5.26 -0.89
N LEU A 103 0.61 4.65 -1.31
CA LEU A 103 1.80 4.46 -0.50
C LEU A 103 2.77 5.62 -0.77
N ILE A 104 3.20 6.29 0.30
CA ILE A 104 4.17 7.39 0.26
C ILE A 104 5.40 6.94 1.07
N PRO A 105 6.50 6.52 0.41
CA PRO A 105 7.69 6.02 1.08
C PRO A 105 8.84 7.03 1.13
N MET A 106 8.72 8.15 0.42
CA MET A 106 9.82 9.07 0.18
C MET A 106 9.37 10.52 0.04
N THR A 107 10.26 11.45 0.32
CA THR A 107 10.09 12.88 0.09
C THR A 107 10.00 13.20 -1.42
N PRO A 108 9.58 14.42 -1.81
CA PRO A 108 9.54 14.83 -3.21
C PRO A 108 10.89 14.76 -3.93
N GLU A 109 12.01 14.83 -3.19
CA GLU A 109 13.39 14.69 -3.67
C GLU A 109 13.86 13.23 -3.78
N GLY A 110 13.01 12.26 -3.43
CA GLY A 110 13.33 10.83 -3.49
C GLY A 110 14.16 10.30 -2.33
N LYS A 111 14.22 11.02 -1.22
CA LYS A 111 14.80 10.49 0.02
C LYS A 111 13.77 9.65 0.75
N GLN A 112 14.17 8.48 1.24
CA GLN A 112 13.32 7.66 2.09
C GLN A 112 12.86 8.48 3.31
N LEU A 113 11.60 8.31 3.71
CA LEU A 113 11.07 8.95 4.91
C LEU A 113 11.70 8.32 6.15
N ASN A 114 12.28 9.15 7.01
CA ASN A 114 12.96 8.73 8.23
C ASN A 114 12.57 9.66 9.39
N GLY A 115 12.37 9.11 10.59
CA GLY A 115 11.90 9.88 11.75
C GLY A 115 12.91 10.84 12.36
N SER A 116 14.14 10.92 11.82
CA SER A 116 15.11 11.98 12.16
C SER A 116 14.82 13.33 11.49
N GLU A 117 13.90 13.38 10.52
CA GLU A 117 13.46 14.60 9.87
C GLU A 117 11.93 14.70 9.86
N ASP A 118 11.42 15.92 10.10
CA ASP A 118 9.99 16.20 10.00
C ASP A 118 9.53 16.10 8.54
N PHE A 119 8.37 15.49 8.33
CA PHE A 119 7.67 15.51 7.04
C PHE A 119 6.28 16.13 7.20
N VAL A 120 5.92 17.04 6.30
CA VAL A 120 4.64 17.76 6.36
C VAL A 120 3.80 17.45 5.13
N LEU A 121 2.57 16.98 5.35
CA LEU A 121 1.54 16.82 4.34
C LEU A 121 0.42 17.84 4.58
N THR A 122 0.23 18.76 3.64
CA THR A 122 -0.97 19.61 3.58
C THR A 122 -1.82 19.17 2.39
N MET A 123 -3.10 18.89 2.64
CA MET A 123 -4.06 18.54 1.59
C MET A 123 -5.45 19.12 1.89
N PRO A 124 -6.32 19.28 0.89
CA PRO A 124 -7.72 19.64 1.14
C PRO A 124 -8.35 18.66 2.13
N HIS A 125 -9.04 19.17 3.16
CA HIS A 125 -9.78 18.33 4.09
C HIS A 125 -10.98 17.68 3.39
N ASP A 126 -11.68 18.46 2.57
CA ASP A 126 -12.81 17.98 1.78
C ASP A 126 -12.32 17.43 0.45
N GLN A 127 -11.93 16.15 0.47
CA GLN A 127 -11.54 15.40 -0.71
C GLN A 127 -12.78 14.90 -1.48
N ALA A 128 -12.61 14.66 -2.78
CA ALA A 128 -13.64 14.07 -3.62
C ALA A 128 -13.77 12.55 -3.34
N VAL A 129 -14.37 12.22 -2.20
CA VAL A 129 -14.65 10.86 -1.74
C VAL A 129 -16.11 10.76 -1.30
N GLY A 130 -16.74 9.60 -1.54
CA GLY A 130 -18.13 9.34 -1.15
C GLY A 130 -18.29 8.98 0.33
N LYS A 131 -17.19 8.72 1.05
CA LYS A 131 -17.18 8.45 2.49
C LYS A 131 -16.18 9.36 3.22
N PHE A 132 -14.96 8.90 3.40
CA PHE A 132 -13.92 9.61 4.14
C PHE A 132 -12.55 9.28 3.56
N TRP A 133 -11.51 9.91 4.10
CA TRP A 133 -10.11 9.54 3.85
C TRP A 133 -9.40 9.31 5.18
N SER A 134 -8.33 8.53 5.17
CA SER A 134 -7.48 8.30 6.34
C SER A 134 -6.00 8.26 5.99
N VAL A 135 -5.16 8.56 6.96
CA VAL A 135 -3.71 8.50 6.89
C VAL A 135 -3.20 7.58 8.00
N THR A 136 -2.38 6.61 7.62
CA THR A 136 -1.75 5.67 8.55
C THR A 136 -0.28 5.49 8.22
N ARG A 137 0.56 5.42 9.26
CA ARG A 137 2.00 5.23 9.13
C ARG A 137 2.41 3.81 9.54
N TYR A 138 3.48 3.33 8.95
CA TYR A 138 3.98 1.96 9.05
C TYR A 138 5.50 1.97 9.15
N SER A 139 6.06 0.99 9.84
CA SER A 139 7.50 0.74 9.84
C SER A 139 7.91 0.19 8.47
N ASP A 140 8.98 0.71 7.87
CA ASP A 140 9.46 0.19 6.59
C ASP A 140 10.05 -1.22 6.71
N GLU A 141 10.65 -1.52 7.87
CA GLU A 141 11.22 -2.85 8.18
C GLU A 141 10.12 -3.92 8.33
N THR A 142 9.14 -3.66 9.19
CA THR A 142 8.15 -4.70 9.56
C THR A 142 6.90 -4.67 8.68
N ARG A 143 6.65 -3.55 7.98
CA ARG A 143 5.40 -3.27 7.24
C ARG A 143 4.14 -3.28 8.10
N LEU A 144 4.27 -3.26 9.42
CA LEU A 144 3.18 -3.16 10.37
C LEU A 144 2.93 -1.70 10.78
N PRO A 145 1.70 -1.33 11.20
CA PRO A 145 1.47 -0.04 11.85
C PRO A 145 2.46 0.14 13.00
N LEU A 146 2.95 1.36 13.18
CA LEU A 146 3.89 1.65 14.27
C LEU A 146 3.26 1.27 15.63
N ASP A 147 4.04 0.57 16.45
CA ASP A 147 3.63 0.14 17.79
C ASP A 147 3.48 1.38 18.67
N PRO A 148 2.28 1.65 19.25
CA PRO A 148 2.08 2.76 20.17
C PRO A 148 3.15 2.85 21.26
N ALA A 149 3.68 1.72 21.74
CA ALA A 149 4.73 1.69 22.75
C ALA A 149 6.05 2.34 22.29
N THR A 150 6.37 2.33 20.99
CA THR A 150 7.59 2.93 20.44
C THR A 150 7.41 4.39 20.02
N ILE A 151 6.17 4.88 19.94
CA ILE A 151 5.81 6.25 19.54
C ILE A 151 5.06 7.00 20.66
N GLY A 152 5.51 6.83 21.91
CA GLY A 152 5.03 7.61 23.05
C GLY A 152 3.60 7.30 23.51
N GLY A 153 3.11 6.07 23.25
CA GLY A 153 1.77 5.61 23.61
C GLY A 153 0.66 6.09 22.67
N SER A 154 1.01 6.56 21.47
CA SER A 154 0.06 7.21 20.56
C SER A 154 -0.58 6.25 19.56
N ASP A 155 -1.87 5.96 19.75
CA ASP A 155 -2.71 5.26 18.77
C ASP A 155 -3.24 6.17 17.65
N ARG A 156 -2.75 7.41 17.54
CA ARG A 156 -3.32 8.40 16.62
C ARG A 156 -3.25 7.91 15.18
N GLN A 157 -4.39 7.83 14.51
CA GLN A 157 -4.50 7.91 13.06
C GLN A 157 -5.09 9.27 12.71
N VAL A 158 -5.00 9.72 11.47
CA VAL A 158 -5.62 10.98 11.04
C VAL A 158 -6.67 10.68 9.98
N TRP A 159 -7.92 11.13 10.15
CA TRP A 159 -8.97 10.90 9.17
C TRP A 159 -10.06 11.98 9.20
N ALA A 160 -10.68 12.22 8.04
CA ALA A 160 -11.85 13.10 7.96
C ALA A 160 -13.08 12.43 8.58
N GLY A 161 -13.87 13.23 9.31
CA GLY A 161 -15.14 12.78 9.90
C GLY A 161 -15.02 12.15 11.29
N GLY A 162 -13.86 12.22 11.94
CA GLY A 162 -13.73 11.84 13.35
C GLY A 162 -12.81 12.73 14.17
N ASN A 163 -11.56 12.92 13.75
CA ASN A 163 -10.56 13.59 14.59
C ASN A 163 -9.79 14.72 13.91
N THR A 164 -10.31 15.22 12.79
CA THR A 164 -9.79 16.39 12.08
C THR A 164 -10.91 17.38 11.77
N THR A 165 -10.48 18.62 11.61
CA THR A 165 -11.26 19.79 11.20
C THR A 165 -10.38 20.61 10.24
N PRO A 166 -10.94 21.16 9.15
CA PRO A 166 -10.19 22.03 8.25
C PRO A 166 -9.71 23.31 8.94
N ASP A 167 -8.61 23.85 8.46
CA ASP A 167 -8.18 25.22 8.76
C ASP A 167 -9.01 26.27 8.00
N GLY A 168 -8.65 27.55 8.14
CA GLY A 168 -9.34 28.65 7.47
C GLY A 168 -9.28 28.63 5.94
N GLU A 169 -8.36 27.85 5.36
CA GLU A 169 -8.21 27.65 3.92
C GLU A 169 -8.91 26.37 3.42
N GLY A 170 -9.54 25.60 4.32
CA GLY A 170 -10.21 24.34 3.98
C GLY A 170 -9.26 23.14 3.97
N ASN A 171 -8.02 23.29 4.45
CA ASN A 171 -7.00 22.25 4.41
C ASN A 171 -6.86 21.52 5.75
N VAL A 172 -6.22 20.35 5.69
CA VAL A 172 -5.65 19.66 6.84
C VAL A 172 -4.13 19.63 6.67
N THR A 173 -3.39 19.97 7.72
CA THR A 173 -1.93 19.84 7.75
C THR A 173 -1.51 18.82 8.80
N ILE A 174 -0.75 17.82 8.35
CA ILE A 174 -0.28 16.69 9.15
C ILE A 174 1.23 16.75 9.21
N THR A 175 1.80 16.72 10.41
CA THR A 175 3.26 16.67 10.60
C THR A 175 3.64 15.30 11.16
N PHE A 176 4.46 14.58 10.40
CA PHE A 176 5.14 13.38 10.84
C PHE A 176 6.46 13.79 11.49
N SER A 177 6.61 13.51 12.78
CA SER A 177 7.78 13.91 13.56
C SER A 177 7.96 12.97 14.75
N SER A 178 9.19 12.72 15.17
CA SER A 178 9.50 11.95 16.37
C SER A 178 9.07 12.67 17.65
N ASP A 179 9.19 13.98 17.68
CA ASP A 179 8.72 14.84 18.76
C ASP A 179 7.43 15.58 18.38
N ASN A 180 6.62 15.94 19.37
CA ASN A 180 5.43 16.76 19.13
C ASN A 180 5.87 18.16 18.66
N PRO A 181 5.52 18.61 17.44
CA PRO A 181 5.97 19.89 16.93
C PRO A 181 5.27 21.09 17.59
N GLU A 182 4.17 20.88 18.33
CA GLU A 182 3.39 21.92 19.03
C GLU A 182 2.98 23.13 18.17
N ASN A 183 2.92 22.94 16.85
CA ASN A 183 2.71 24.00 15.85
C ASN A 183 1.25 24.08 15.34
N GLY A 184 0.32 23.37 16.00
CA GLY A 184 -1.10 23.34 15.65
C GLY A 184 -1.48 22.40 14.50
N THR A 185 -0.51 21.71 13.89
CA THR A 185 -0.77 20.66 12.90
C THR A 185 -1.23 19.36 13.57
N TYR A 186 -1.82 18.45 12.80
CA TYR A 186 -2.13 17.11 13.27
C TYR A 186 -0.83 16.29 13.35
N TRP A 187 -0.28 16.18 14.57
CA TRP A 187 0.92 15.40 14.80
C TRP A 187 0.68 13.89 14.64
N MET A 188 1.48 13.27 13.76
CA MET A 188 1.58 11.83 13.56
C MET A 188 2.97 11.34 14.00
N PRO A 189 3.11 10.76 15.21
CA PRO A 189 4.43 10.44 15.75
C PRO A 189 5.11 9.31 14.99
N VAL A 190 6.39 9.48 14.67
CA VAL A 190 7.27 8.45 14.07
C VAL A 190 8.41 8.13 15.03
N VAL A 191 9.23 7.12 14.73
CA VAL A 191 10.36 6.75 15.59
C VAL A 191 11.62 7.45 15.10
N ASP A 192 12.31 8.16 16.00
CA ASP A 192 13.54 8.90 15.66
C ASP A 192 14.59 7.96 15.03
N GLY A 193 15.15 8.38 13.90
CA GLY A 193 16.16 7.62 13.15
C GLY A 193 15.66 6.37 12.41
N GLU A 194 14.40 5.97 12.53
CA GLU A 194 13.84 4.80 11.83
C GLU A 194 13.11 5.20 10.54
N ASP A 195 13.25 4.35 9.52
CA ASP A 195 12.55 4.51 8.26
C ASP A 195 11.08 4.11 8.39
N TYR A 196 10.22 4.91 7.75
CA TYR A 196 8.78 4.69 7.73
C TYR A 196 8.21 4.95 6.35
N TYR A 197 6.97 4.55 6.17
CA TYR A 197 6.13 5.04 5.08
C TYR A 197 4.74 5.31 5.62
N PHE A 198 3.95 6.06 4.88
CA PHE A 198 2.54 6.21 5.21
C PHE A 198 1.64 5.90 4.01
N VAL A 199 0.41 5.55 4.33
CA VAL A 199 -0.63 5.23 3.37
C VAL A 199 -1.77 6.19 3.55
N VAL A 200 -2.14 6.88 2.46
CA VAL A 200 -3.36 7.66 2.39
C VAL A 200 -4.44 6.83 1.71
N ARG A 201 -5.59 6.71 2.36
CA ARG A 201 -6.72 5.90 1.88
C ARG A 201 -7.91 6.80 1.56
N TYR A 202 -8.54 6.54 0.43
CA TYR A 202 -9.72 7.25 -0.05
C TYR A 202 -10.87 6.27 -0.22
N TYR A 203 -11.94 6.43 0.57
CA TYR A 203 -13.07 5.50 0.57
C TYR A 203 -14.20 6.00 -0.32
N LEU A 204 -14.56 5.19 -1.32
CA LEU A 204 -15.39 5.56 -2.48
C LEU A 204 -14.83 6.78 -3.24
N PRO A 205 -13.63 6.68 -3.85
CA PRO A 205 -13.05 7.80 -4.59
C PRO A 205 -13.95 8.24 -5.76
N GLN A 206 -14.03 9.55 -5.96
CA GLN A 206 -14.88 10.19 -6.98
C GLN A 206 -14.04 10.91 -8.03
N ALA A 207 -14.63 11.23 -9.18
CA ALA A 207 -13.91 11.76 -10.33
C ALA A 207 -13.06 13.03 -10.01
N GLY A 208 -13.53 13.88 -9.09
CA GLY A 208 -12.81 15.08 -8.65
C GLY A 208 -11.52 14.81 -7.88
N LEU A 209 -11.23 13.56 -7.51
CA LEU A 209 -10.03 13.17 -6.77
C LEU A 209 -8.80 13.13 -7.67
N ALA A 210 -8.99 12.93 -8.98
CA ALA A 210 -7.90 12.87 -9.94
C ALA A 210 -7.09 14.17 -9.93
N GLY A 211 -5.77 14.05 -9.71
CA GLY A 211 -4.86 15.20 -9.59
C GLY A 211 -4.89 15.91 -8.22
N ASN A 212 -5.70 15.45 -7.27
CA ASN A 212 -5.82 16.03 -5.91
C ASN A 212 -5.46 15.02 -4.80
N THR A 213 -4.96 13.84 -5.15
CA THR A 213 -4.51 12.85 -4.18
C THR A 213 -3.22 13.29 -3.47
N ALA A 214 -2.84 12.62 -2.38
CA ALA A 214 -1.61 12.92 -1.64
C ALA A 214 -0.38 12.76 -2.54
N GLN A 215 -0.30 11.70 -3.34
CA GLN A 215 0.76 11.55 -4.34
C GLN A 215 0.74 12.70 -5.36
N SER A 216 -0.44 13.08 -5.85
CA SER A 216 -0.60 14.20 -6.79
C SER A 216 -0.14 15.53 -6.19
N ILE A 217 -0.28 15.73 -4.88
CA ILE A 217 0.13 16.95 -4.18
C ILE A 217 1.62 16.93 -3.88
N ILE A 218 2.14 15.84 -3.30
CA ILE A 218 3.53 15.71 -2.85
C ILE A 218 4.49 15.75 -4.02
N TYR A 219 4.19 15.04 -5.11
CA TYR A 219 5.15 14.82 -6.20
C TYR A 219 4.93 15.75 -7.41
N LYS A 220 4.00 16.71 -7.33
CA LYS A 220 3.71 17.62 -8.43
C LYS A 220 4.94 18.39 -8.87
N GLY A 221 5.31 18.29 -10.15
CA GLY A 221 6.44 19.00 -10.73
C GLY A 221 7.81 18.47 -10.32
N THR A 222 7.89 17.34 -9.61
CA THR A 222 9.18 16.71 -9.26
C THR A 222 9.57 15.66 -10.29
N GLU A 223 10.83 15.21 -10.25
CA GLU A 223 11.30 14.12 -11.11
C GLU A 223 10.54 12.81 -10.86
N LEU A 224 9.94 12.67 -9.67
CA LEU A 224 9.18 11.50 -9.26
C LEU A 224 7.71 11.54 -9.69
N GLU A 225 7.18 12.67 -10.19
CA GLU A 225 5.77 12.81 -10.54
C GLU A 225 5.29 11.68 -11.45
N SER A 226 6.06 11.37 -12.49
CA SER A 226 5.71 10.35 -13.49
C SER A 226 5.70 8.91 -12.95
N LEU A 227 6.39 8.67 -11.83
CA LEU A 227 6.49 7.36 -11.17
C LEU A 227 5.44 7.23 -10.07
N MET A 228 5.27 8.29 -9.27
CA MET A 228 4.51 8.26 -8.03
C MET A 228 3.07 8.72 -8.20
N VAL A 229 2.75 9.54 -9.21
CA VAL A 229 1.38 10.03 -9.42
C VAL A 229 0.61 9.07 -10.31
N PRO A 230 -0.53 8.53 -9.83
CA PRO A 230 -1.31 7.59 -10.61
C PRO A 230 -1.92 8.27 -11.84
N LYS A 231 -1.91 7.58 -12.99
CA LYS A 231 -2.81 7.89 -14.10
C LYS A 231 -4.20 7.30 -13.84
N ALA A 232 -4.79 7.58 -12.68
CA ALA A 232 -6.08 7.06 -12.27
C ALA A 232 -7.23 7.92 -12.81
N THR A 233 -8.28 7.26 -13.28
CA THR A 233 -9.58 7.90 -13.52
C THR A 233 -10.58 7.35 -12.51
N PHE A 234 -10.97 8.15 -11.52
CA PHE A 234 -11.91 7.72 -10.48
C PHE A 234 -13.38 7.86 -10.91
N ASN A 235 -13.72 7.39 -12.11
CA ASN A 235 -15.05 7.52 -12.70
C ASN A 235 -15.79 6.17 -12.70
N TYR A 236 -16.22 5.75 -11.51
CA TYR A 236 -16.87 4.46 -11.31
C TYR A 236 -18.40 4.51 -11.37
N GLY A 237 -19.00 5.72 -11.41
CA GLY A 237 -20.45 5.89 -11.45
C GLY A 237 -21.15 5.61 -10.10
N ASN A 238 -20.39 5.68 -9.01
CA ASN A 238 -20.81 5.36 -7.63
C ASN A 238 -21.23 6.59 -6.84
#